data_AF-A0A1I8C1H7-F1
#
_entry.id   AF-A0A1I8C1H7-F1
#
_cell.length_a   1.000
_cell.length_b   1.000
_cell.length_c   1.000
_cell.angle_alpha   90.00
_cell.angle_beta   90.00
_cell.angle_gamma   90.00
#
_symmetry.space_group_name_H-M   'P 1'
#
loop_
_entity.id
_entity.type
_entity.pdbx_description
1 polymer ?
#
loop_
_entity_poly.entity_id
_entity_poly.type
_entity_poly.pdbx_seq_one_letter_code
_entity_poly.pdbx_strand_id
1 'polypeptide(L)'
;MLEITTTTTAAVNSKEKELSSLIYNHGAAIKLISSEQARQQLHFVDEEYQEDELEKGCGRDVYDINSPIENGRLLNSKRTLKRNKQWSRSPYSLWKAKFIYDYQCSEDDLGKELLMASAPHFGVFLLMLLHIVFGSFIFIQIDSTIGERPFYEVFLFSFTTITTIGYGNIAPKSSLGRLFCVFYCVFGIPLAFITLTQFGQLITEIYWICLISFKNWKKRKEENEEEEKENIFEQVLI
;
A
#
# COMPACT_ATOMS: atom_id res chain seq x y z
N MET A 1 -41.76 39.37 -50.35
CA MET A 1 -41.96 38.21 -49.46
C MET A 1 -40.84 37.14 -49.55
N LEU A 2 -39.82 37.32 -50.41
CA LEU A 2 -38.70 36.37 -50.55
C LEU A 2 -37.41 36.80 -49.82
N GLU A 3 -37.21 38.08 -49.54
CA GLU A 3 -35.99 38.57 -48.86
C GLU A 3 -35.98 38.29 -47.34
N ILE A 4 -37.16 38.28 -46.71
CA ILE A 4 -37.29 38.07 -45.26
C ILE A 4 -36.95 36.60 -44.91
N THR A 5 -37.39 35.65 -45.74
CA THR A 5 -37.20 34.20 -45.52
C THR A 5 -35.74 33.76 -45.70
N THR A 6 -34.98 34.41 -46.60
CA THR A 6 -33.54 34.16 -46.78
C THR A 6 -32.70 34.72 -45.64
N THR A 7 -33.09 35.86 -45.05
CA THR A 7 -32.38 36.43 -43.91
C THR A 7 -32.56 35.60 -42.63
N THR A 8 -33.73 35.02 -42.40
CA THR A 8 -33.98 34.18 -41.21
C THR A 8 -33.28 32.81 -41.30
N THR A 9 -33.22 32.21 -42.50
CA THR A 9 -32.50 30.94 -42.71
C THR A 9 -30.98 31.10 -42.65
N ALA A 10 -30.44 32.23 -43.09
CA ALA A 10 -29.02 32.56 -42.91
C ALA A 10 -28.65 32.78 -41.43
N ALA A 11 -29.51 33.47 -40.66
CA ALA A 11 -29.28 33.73 -39.24
C ALA A 11 -29.36 32.47 -38.36
N VAL A 12 -30.25 31.52 -38.67
CA VAL A 12 -30.34 30.23 -37.97
C VAL A 12 -29.12 29.35 -38.27
N ASN A 13 -28.70 29.25 -39.54
CA ASN A 13 -27.48 28.51 -39.91
C ASN A 13 -26.20 29.09 -39.29
N SER A 14 -26.11 30.41 -39.13
CA SER A 14 -24.97 31.05 -38.47
C SER A 14 -24.91 30.72 -36.98
N LYS A 15 -26.05 30.71 -36.30
CA LYS A 15 -26.13 30.35 -34.87
C LYS A 15 -25.96 28.85 -34.62
N GLU A 16 -26.39 27.98 -35.53
CA GLU A 16 -26.19 26.53 -35.43
C GLU A 16 -24.73 26.12 -35.70
N LYS A 17 -24.03 26.85 -36.59
CA LYS A 17 -22.57 26.74 -36.76
C LYS A 17 -21.81 27.26 -35.54
N GLU A 18 -22.21 28.39 -34.95
CA GLU A 18 -21.61 28.85 -33.70
C GLU A 18 -21.87 27.87 -32.55
N LEU A 19 -23.10 27.36 -32.39
CA LEU A 19 -23.45 26.39 -31.35
C LEU A 19 -22.72 25.05 -31.54
N SER A 20 -22.58 24.58 -32.79
CA SER A 20 -21.80 23.38 -33.10
C SER A 20 -20.31 23.60 -32.87
N SER A 21 -19.78 24.79 -33.17
CA SER A 21 -18.38 25.14 -32.85
C SER A 21 -18.17 25.29 -31.33
N LEU A 22 -19.17 25.80 -30.60
CA LEU A 22 -19.13 25.96 -29.14
C LEU A 22 -19.21 24.60 -28.46
N ILE A 23 -20.08 23.69 -28.92
CA ILE A 23 -20.18 22.30 -28.43
C ILE A 23 -18.93 21.51 -28.77
N TYR A 24 -18.34 21.71 -29.96
CA TYR A 24 -17.10 21.05 -30.35
C TYR A 24 -15.90 21.59 -29.54
N ASN A 25 -15.83 22.90 -29.31
CA ASN A 25 -14.79 23.51 -28.50
C ASN A 25 -14.95 23.19 -27.00
N HIS A 26 -16.18 23.12 -26.47
CA HIS A 26 -16.42 22.65 -25.10
C HIS A 26 -16.16 21.15 -24.95
N GLY A 27 -16.54 20.34 -25.95
CA GLY A 27 -16.25 18.91 -25.99
C GLY A 27 -14.75 18.65 -26.07
N ALA A 28 -14.03 19.43 -26.87
CA ALA A 28 -12.57 19.41 -26.93
C ALA A 28 -11.95 19.92 -25.62
N ALA A 29 -12.47 20.98 -25.01
CA ALA A 29 -11.99 21.47 -23.71
C ALA A 29 -12.23 20.45 -22.58
N ILE A 30 -13.37 19.77 -22.54
CA ILE A 30 -13.67 18.70 -21.57
C ILE A 30 -12.78 17.48 -21.83
N LYS A 31 -12.50 17.15 -23.10
CA LYS A 31 -11.55 16.09 -23.46
C LYS A 31 -10.11 16.48 -23.11
N LEU A 32 -9.76 17.76 -23.23
CA LEU A 32 -8.46 18.30 -22.86
C LEU A 32 -8.32 18.31 -21.33
N ILE A 33 -9.30 18.79 -20.57
CA ILE A 33 -9.31 18.76 -19.09
C ILE A 33 -9.29 17.31 -18.58
N SER A 34 -10.04 16.38 -19.20
CA SER A 34 -9.98 14.95 -18.87
C SER A 34 -8.64 14.33 -19.24
N SER A 35 -8.03 14.73 -20.36
CA SER A 35 -6.68 14.28 -20.74
C SER A 35 -5.57 14.91 -19.91
N GLU A 36 -5.81 16.11 -19.37
CA GLU A 36 -4.88 16.87 -18.54
C GLU A 36 -4.97 16.41 -17.08
N GLN A 37 -6.16 16.07 -16.58
CA GLN A 37 -6.33 15.28 -15.35
C GLN A 37 -5.78 13.87 -15.50
N ALA A 38 -5.97 13.22 -16.65
CA ALA A 38 -5.34 11.92 -16.91
C ALA A 38 -3.82 12.06 -17.01
N ARG A 39 -3.28 13.15 -17.58
CA ARG A 39 -1.84 13.44 -17.60
C ARG A 39 -1.30 13.79 -16.23
N GLN A 40 -2.03 14.53 -15.39
CA GLN A 40 -1.63 14.80 -14.01
C GLN A 40 -1.66 13.54 -13.15
N GLN A 41 -2.65 12.66 -13.35
CA GLN A 41 -2.69 11.33 -12.73
C GLN A 41 -1.57 10.42 -13.25
N LEU A 42 -1.28 10.45 -14.55
CA LEU A 42 -0.17 9.69 -15.14
C LEU A 42 1.18 10.22 -14.66
N HIS A 43 1.35 11.53 -14.51
CA HIS A 43 2.58 12.14 -14.00
C HIS A 43 2.77 11.88 -12.49
N PHE A 44 1.68 11.79 -11.71
CA PHE A 44 1.71 11.39 -10.31
C PHE A 44 2.02 9.89 -10.16
N VAL A 45 1.48 9.06 -11.06
CA VAL A 45 1.82 7.63 -11.16
C VAL A 45 3.25 7.44 -11.68
N ASP A 46 3.75 8.27 -12.59
CA ASP A 46 5.13 8.21 -13.07
C ASP A 46 6.10 8.71 -11.98
N GLU A 47 5.73 9.66 -11.12
CA GLU A 47 6.53 10.06 -9.96
C GLU A 47 6.59 8.92 -8.91
N GLU A 48 5.46 8.23 -8.66
CA GLU A 48 5.38 7.03 -7.81
C GLU A 48 6.12 5.82 -8.45
N TYR A 49 6.09 5.68 -9.78
CA TYR A 49 6.78 4.61 -10.52
C TYR A 49 8.29 4.87 -10.70
N GLN A 50 8.72 6.13 -10.73
CA GLN A 50 10.15 6.49 -10.82
C GLN A 50 10.84 6.35 -9.45
N GLU A 51 10.14 6.54 -8.33
CA GLU A 51 10.63 6.07 -7.02
C GLU A 51 10.72 4.54 -6.99
N ASP A 52 9.76 3.81 -7.57
CA ASP A 52 9.84 2.35 -7.71
C ASP A 52 10.95 1.88 -8.68
N GLU A 53 11.30 2.60 -9.75
CA GLU A 53 12.42 2.26 -10.66
C GLU A 53 13.79 2.65 -10.09
N LEU A 54 13.87 3.71 -9.27
CA LEU A 54 15.08 4.00 -8.49
C LEU A 54 15.27 2.99 -7.34
N GLU A 55 14.20 2.41 -6.80
CA GLU A 55 14.29 1.23 -5.93
C GLU A 55 14.53 -0.09 -6.69
N LYS A 56 14.19 -0.20 -7.98
CA LYS A 56 14.57 -1.37 -8.81
C LYS A 56 16.09 -1.49 -9.00
N GLY A 57 16.86 -0.45 -8.68
CA GLY A 57 18.31 -0.49 -8.55
C GLY A 57 18.83 -1.08 -7.23
N CYS A 58 17.99 -1.22 -6.19
CA CYS A 58 18.41 -1.68 -4.87
C CYS A 58 17.93 -3.10 -4.51
N GLY A 59 17.08 -3.72 -5.33
CA GLY A 59 16.54 -5.07 -5.06
C GLY A 59 17.19 -6.22 -5.84
N ARG A 60 18.03 -5.94 -6.85
CA ARG A 60 18.58 -6.97 -7.74
C ARG A 60 20.10 -7.14 -7.70
N ASP A 61 20.84 -6.20 -7.12
CA ASP A 61 22.32 -6.20 -7.15
C ASP A 61 22.99 -6.11 -5.75
N VAL A 62 22.28 -6.38 -4.65
CA VAL A 62 22.87 -6.43 -3.28
C VAL A 62 23.71 -7.71 -3.04
N TYR A 63 24.22 -8.33 -4.10
CA TYR A 63 25.28 -9.35 -4.04
C TYR A 63 26.48 -9.01 -4.93
N ASP A 64 26.68 -7.76 -5.34
CA ASP A 64 28.01 -7.37 -5.83
C ASP A 64 28.29 -5.88 -5.66
N ILE A 65 28.92 -5.48 -4.56
CA ILE A 65 29.76 -4.28 -4.59
C ILE A 65 31.01 -4.48 -3.70
N ASN A 66 32.16 -4.62 -4.38
CA ASN A 66 33.53 -4.42 -3.89
C ASN A 66 34.10 -5.45 -2.89
N SER A 67 34.55 -6.57 -3.44
CA SER A 67 35.81 -7.14 -2.96
C SER A 67 36.96 -6.18 -3.30
N PRO A 68 37.89 -5.85 -2.38
CA PRO A 68 39.06 -5.05 -2.73
C PRO A 68 39.94 -5.85 -3.67
N ILE A 69 40.14 -5.34 -4.89
CA ILE A 69 41.17 -5.81 -5.81
C ILE A 69 42.50 -5.24 -5.30
N GLU A 70 43.32 -6.08 -4.65
CA GLU A 70 44.73 -5.73 -4.42
C GLU A 70 45.64 -6.95 -4.67
N ASN A 71 46.64 -6.76 -5.55
CA ASN A 71 47.68 -7.70 -6.00
C ASN A 71 47.37 -8.67 -7.16
N GLY A 72 46.61 -8.23 -8.16
CA GLY A 72 46.82 -8.65 -9.57
C GLY A 72 46.80 -10.16 -9.90
N ARG A 73 46.17 -10.99 -9.06
CA ARG A 73 45.99 -12.41 -9.32
C ARG A 73 44.50 -12.73 -9.39
N LEU A 74 44.05 -13.20 -10.56
CA LEU A 74 42.78 -13.89 -10.73
C LEU A 74 42.80 -15.17 -9.86
N LEU A 75 42.45 -15.05 -8.59
CA LEU A 75 42.12 -16.21 -7.78
C LEU A 75 40.84 -16.80 -8.35
N ASN A 76 40.95 -18.00 -8.89
CA ASN A 76 39.84 -18.83 -9.37
C ASN A 76 38.77 -18.99 -8.27
N SER A 77 37.87 -18.02 -8.18
CA SER A 77 36.67 -18.01 -7.33
C SER A 77 35.57 -18.86 -7.97
N LYS A 78 35.92 -20.05 -8.46
CA LYS A 78 34.98 -21.08 -8.90
C LYS A 78 34.92 -22.27 -7.94
N ARG A 79 35.72 -22.28 -6.86
CA ARG A 79 35.70 -23.32 -5.81
C ARG A 79 35.06 -22.90 -4.49
N THR A 80 34.89 -21.60 -4.23
CA THR A 80 34.25 -21.09 -3.01
C THR A 80 32.71 -21.02 -3.11
N LEU A 81 32.15 -21.04 -4.33
CA LEU A 81 30.70 -21.13 -4.58
C LEU A 81 30.10 -22.55 -4.40
N LYS A 82 30.84 -23.49 -3.81
CA LYS A 82 30.32 -24.84 -3.50
C LYS A 82 30.12 -25.11 -2.01
N ARG A 83 30.31 -24.11 -1.14
CA ARG A 83 30.22 -24.32 0.32
C ARG A 83 29.63 -23.14 1.09
N ASN A 84 28.53 -22.61 0.60
CA ASN A 84 27.54 -21.95 1.47
C ASN A 84 26.11 -22.22 0.97
N LYS A 85 25.80 -23.50 0.74
CA LYS A 85 24.42 -24.01 0.54
C LYS A 85 23.72 -24.14 1.90
N GLN A 86 23.96 -23.20 2.81
CA GLN A 86 23.28 -23.07 4.09
C GLN A 86 22.19 -22.00 3.91
N TRP A 87 21.30 -22.20 2.95
CA TRP A 87 20.10 -21.37 2.81
C TRP A 87 19.11 -21.81 3.88
N SER A 88 19.40 -21.36 5.10
CA SER A 88 18.64 -21.68 6.30
C SER A 88 18.13 -20.38 6.90
N ARG A 89 16.90 -20.26 7.35
CA ARG A 89 15.70 -21.12 7.44
C ARG A 89 14.67 -20.13 7.99
N SER A 90 13.42 -20.16 7.55
CA SER A 90 12.33 -19.29 8.04
C SER A 90 12.29 -17.84 7.54
N PRO A 91 11.07 -17.31 7.25
CA PRO A 91 10.80 -15.93 6.84
C PRO A 91 11.42 -14.86 7.75
N TYR A 92 11.60 -15.17 9.03
CA TYR A 92 12.23 -14.28 10.00
C TYR A 92 13.71 -14.00 9.70
N SER A 93 14.45 -14.99 9.19
CA SER A 93 15.88 -14.81 8.88
C SER A 93 16.12 -13.84 7.71
N LEU A 94 15.21 -13.84 6.73
CA LEU A 94 15.19 -12.90 5.61
C LEU A 94 14.88 -11.48 6.08
N TRP A 95 13.83 -11.33 6.88
CA TRP A 95 13.47 -10.05 7.46
C TRP A 95 14.59 -9.49 8.35
N LYS A 96 15.20 -10.32 9.20
CA LYS A 96 16.31 -9.93 10.08
C LYS A 96 17.51 -9.42 9.27
N ALA A 97 17.90 -10.11 8.20
CA ALA A 97 19.01 -9.71 7.34
C ALA A 97 18.72 -8.37 6.63
N LYS A 98 17.49 -8.18 6.13
CA LYS A 98 17.04 -6.92 5.52
C LYS A 98 17.05 -5.78 6.53
N PHE A 99 16.51 -6.00 7.73
CA PHE A 99 16.46 -4.99 8.78
C PHE A 99 17.86 -4.53 9.23
N ILE A 100 18.80 -5.47 9.42
CA ILE A 100 20.19 -5.16 9.79
C ILE A 100 20.89 -4.33 8.70
N TYR A 101 20.60 -4.63 7.43
CA TYR A 101 21.12 -3.87 6.30
C TYR A 101 20.55 -2.44 6.24
N ASP A 102 19.22 -2.30 6.35
CA ASP A 102 18.51 -1.02 6.23
C ASP A 102 18.86 -0.04 7.38
N TYR A 103 19.17 -0.55 8.58
CA TYR A 103 19.47 0.27 9.77
C TYR A 103 20.95 0.25 10.20
N GLN A 104 21.84 -0.45 9.50
CA GLN A 104 23.28 -0.55 9.80
C GLN A 104 23.61 -0.82 11.28
N CYS A 105 22.84 -1.69 11.94
CA CYS A 105 22.96 -1.97 13.37
C CYS A 105 23.67 -3.31 13.66
N SER A 106 24.40 -3.38 14.77
CA SER A 106 24.98 -4.62 15.30
C SER A 106 23.89 -5.60 15.77
N GLU A 107 24.11 -6.90 15.60
CA GLU A 107 23.14 -7.96 15.94
C GLU A 107 22.73 -7.94 17.43
N ASP A 108 23.61 -7.42 18.29
CA ASP A 108 23.43 -7.32 19.75
C ASP A 108 22.50 -6.16 20.19
N ASP A 109 22.37 -5.10 19.37
CA ASP A 109 21.53 -3.92 19.66
C ASP A 109 20.20 -3.91 18.88
N LEU A 110 19.97 -4.95 18.05
CA LEU A 110 18.78 -5.12 17.20
C LEU A 110 17.46 -4.87 17.94
N GLY A 111 17.32 -5.33 19.18
CA GLY A 111 16.08 -5.20 19.94
C GLY A 111 15.74 -3.75 20.32
N LYS A 112 16.75 -2.92 20.60
CA LYS A 112 16.55 -1.50 20.98
C LYS A 112 16.25 -0.66 19.74
N GLU A 113 17.00 -0.88 18.66
CA GLU A 113 16.76 -0.20 17.39
C GLU A 113 15.41 -0.59 16.78
N LEU A 114 15.04 -1.87 16.84
CA LEU A 114 13.71 -2.32 16.42
C LEU A 114 12.60 -1.69 17.25
N LEU A 115 12.79 -1.56 18.55
CA LEU A 115 11.82 -0.88 19.41
C LEU A 115 11.70 0.60 19.04
N MET A 116 12.81 1.29 18.76
CA MET A 116 12.79 2.71 18.38
C MET A 116 12.19 2.92 16.98
N ALA A 117 12.48 2.02 16.03
CA ALA A 117 11.91 2.04 14.69
C ALA A 117 10.40 1.73 14.69
N SER A 118 9.95 0.82 15.55
CA SER A 118 8.53 0.44 15.65
C SER A 118 7.70 1.33 16.59
N ALA A 119 8.35 2.06 17.51
CA ALA A 119 7.72 2.99 18.44
C ALA A 119 6.74 3.98 17.78
N PRO A 120 7.05 4.66 16.66
CA PRO A 120 6.09 5.57 16.04
C PRO A 120 4.85 4.84 15.49
N HIS A 121 5.03 3.64 14.93
CA HIS A 121 3.90 2.82 14.43
C HIS A 121 2.99 2.38 15.58
N PHE A 122 3.56 1.87 16.68
CA PHE A 122 2.80 1.51 17.87
C PHE A 122 2.15 2.72 18.55
N GLY A 123 2.82 3.88 18.53
CA GLY A 123 2.28 5.13 19.06
C GLY A 123 1.03 5.58 18.33
N VAL A 124 1.04 5.58 17.00
CA VAL A 124 -0.13 5.94 16.17
C VAL A 124 -1.27 4.93 16.39
N PHE A 125 -0.96 3.63 16.42
CA PHE A 125 -1.96 2.60 16.70
C PHE A 125 -2.59 2.74 18.09
N LEU A 126 -1.79 3.01 19.12
CA LEU A 126 -2.30 3.29 20.47
C LEU A 126 -3.14 4.56 20.51
N LEU A 127 -2.71 5.63 19.82
CA LEU A 127 -3.47 6.87 19.73
C LEU A 127 -4.83 6.63 19.07
N MET A 128 -4.88 5.83 17.99
CA MET A 128 -6.13 5.41 17.35
C MET A 128 -7.03 4.63 18.32
N LEU A 129 -6.50 3.65 19.06
CA LEU A 129 -7.28 2.90 20.04
C LEU A 129 -7.83 3.79 21.16
N LEU A 130 -7.01 4.70 21.69
CA LEU A 130 -7.43 5.66 22.70
C LEU A 130 -8.52 6.58 22.16
N HIS A 131 -8.40 7.05 20.91
CA HIS A 131 -9.42 7.86 20.25
C HIS A 131 -10.77 7.12 20.12
N ILE A 132 -10.75 5.83 19.75
CA ILE A 132 -11.97 5.02 19.64
C ILE A 132 -12.62 4.81 21.02
N VAL A 133 -11.83 4.46 22.05
CA VAL A 133 -12.35 4.26 23.40
C VAL A 133 -12.92 5.56 23.96
N PHE A 134 -12.21 6.68 23.77
CA PHE A 134 -12.67 8.00 24.19
C PHE A 134 -13.97 8.40 23.46
N GLY A 135 -14.02 8.25 22.13
CA GLY A 135 -15.23 8.50 21.34
C GLY A 135 -16.41 7.66 21.82
N SER A 136 -16.19 6.36 22.04
CA SER A 136 -17.22 5.43 22.52
C SER A 136 -17.77 5.83 23.89
N PHE A 137 -16.90 6.23 24.81
CA PHE A 137 -17.32 6.70 26.14
C PHE A 137 -18.17 7.98 26.03
N ILE A 138 -17.77 8.93 25.19
CA ILE A 138 -18.51 10.17 24.98
C ILE A 138 -19.86 9.91 24.29
N PHE A 139 -19.93 9.01 23.31
CA PHE A 139 -21.20 8.64 22.66
C PHE A 139 -22.22 8.05 23.62
N ILE A 140 -21.78 7.22 24.57
CA ILE A 140 -22.65 6.65 25.62
C ILE A 140 -23.21 7.75 26.53
N GLN A 141 -22.43 8.77 26.85
CA GLN A 141 -22.85 9.87 27.73
C GLN A 141 -23.78 10.87 27.03
N ILE A 142 -23.58 11.11 25.74
CA ILE A 142 -24.33 12.12 24.97
C ILE A 142 -25.69 11.60 24.49
N ASP A 143 -25.77 10.34 24.07
CA ASP A 143 -26.99 9.77 23.48
C ASP A 143 -27.43 8.53 24.25
N SER A 144 -28.52 8.67 25.02
CA SER A 144 -29.10 7.57 25.79
C SER A 144 -29.53 6.40 24.91
N THR A 145 -29.90 6.63 23.64
CA THR A 145 -30.25 5.55 22.69
C THR A 145 -29.07 4.63 22.41
N ILE A 146 -27.86 5.21 22.35
CA ILE A 146 -26.61 4.45 22.16
C ILE A 146 -26.13 3.90 23.50
N GLY A 147 -26.35 4.63 24.60
CA GLY A 147 -26.00 4.19 25.95
C GLY A 147 -26.75 2.95 26.45
N GLU A 148 -27.92 2.65 25.90
CA GLU A 148 -28.65 1.39 26.16
C GLU A 148 -28.00 0.15 25.50
N ARG A 149 -27.07 0.34 24.56
CA ARG A 149 -26.39 -0.74 23.86
C ARG A 149 -25.17 -1.25 24.63
N PRO A 150 -24.81 -2.53 24.48
CA PRO A 150 -23.58 -3.03 25.09
C PRO A 150 -22.35 -2.32 24.50
N PHE A 151 -21.31 -2.14 25.33
CA PHE A 151 -20.13 -1.36 24.99
C PHE A 151 -19.46 -1.77 23.67
N TYR A 152 -19.43 -3.07 23.34
CA TYR A 152 -18.81 -3.55 22.10
C TYR A 152 -19.53 -3.04 20.84
N GLU A 153 -20.85 -2.83 20.88
CA GLU A 153 -21.61 -2.28 19.74
C GLU A 153 -21.27 -0.81 19.52
N VAL A 154 -21.11 -0.05 20.60
CA VAL A 154 -20.73 1.38 20.53
C VAL A 154 -19.27 1.54 20.11
N PHE A 155 -18.40 0.66 20.58
CA PHE A 155 -17.01 0.58 20.16
C PHE A 155 -16.91 0.28 18.66
N LEU A 156 -17.66 -0.72 18.18
CA LEU A 156 -17.70 -1.06 16.76
C LEU A 156 -18.30 0.07 15.93
N PHE A 157 -19.34 0.75 16.41
CA PHE A 157 -19.89 1.95 15.78
C PHE A 157 -18.83 3.05 15.64
N SER A 158 -18.08 3.35 16.71
CA SER A 158 -17.03 4.36 16.71
C SER A 158 -15.88 4.00 15.76
N PHE A 159 -15.49 2.73 15.70
CA PHE A 159 -14.48 2.22 14.77
C PHE A 159 -14.94 2.28 13.31
N THR A 160 -16.15 1.79 13.02
CA THR A 160 -16.71 1.76 11.64
C THR A 160 -17.02 3.16 11.11
N THR A 161 -17.26 4.12 12.01
CA THR A 161 -17.46 5.53 11.67
C THR A 161 -16.15 6.18 11.20
N ILE A 162 -15.05 6.05 11.94
CA ILE A 162 -13.75 6.63 11.54
C ILE A 162 -13.12 5.94 10.33
N THR A 163 -13.36 4.63 10.18
CA THR A 163 -12.92 3.86 9.01
C THR A 163 -13.82 4.06 7.80
N THR A 164 -14.86 4.88 7.92
CA THR A 164 -15.82 5.20 6.86
C THR A 164 -16.59 3.99 6.29
N ILE A 165 -16.61 2.87 7.03
CA ILE A 165 -17.41 1.68 6.68
C ILE A 165 -18.90 1.99 6.87
N GLY A 166 -19.25 2.58 8.01
CA GLY A 166 -20.59 3.11 8.29
C GLY A 166 -21.76 2.16 8.03
N TYR A 167 -21.88 1.07 8.79
CA TYR A 167 -22.97 0.08 8.60
C TYR A 167 -24.39 0.66 8.65
N GLY A 168 -24.60 1.78 9.34
CA GLY A 168 -25.90 2.47 9.41
C GLY A 168 -26.96 1.78 10.27
N ASN A 169 -26.63 0.66 10.94
CA ASN A 169 -27.50 -0.04 11.87
C ASN A 169 -27.67 0.69 13.21
N ILE A 170 -26.64 1.43 13.63
CA ILE A 170 -26.60 2.24 14.85
C ILE A 170 -26.25 3.66 14.44
N ALA A 171 -27.01 4.64 14.93
CA ALA A 171 -26.75 6.06 14.66
C ALA A 171 -27.30 6.94 15.81
N PRO A 172 -26.62 8.05 16.14
CA PRO A 172 -27.09 8.97 17.17
C PRO A 172 -28.37 9.66 16.73
N LYS A 173 -29.41 9.59 17.58
CA LYS A 173 -30.69 10.24 17.33
C LYS A 173 -30.70 11.67 17.88
N SER A 174 -29.94 11.94 18.93
CA SER A 174 -29.78 13.25 19.55
C SER A 174 -29.07 14.24 18.60
N SER A 175 -29.55 15.48 18.56
CA SER A 175 -28.92 16.56 17.79
C SER A 175 -27.47 16.79 18.20
N LEU A 176 -27.16 16.67 19.49
CA LEU A 176 -25.81 16.83 20.03
C LEU A 176 -24.90 15.66 19.63
N GLY A 177 -25.43 14.43 19.67
CA GLY A 177 -24.70 13.23 19.23
C GLY A 177 -24.32 13.27 17.75
N ARG A 178 -25.18 13.81 16.89
CA ARG A 178 -24.88 13.99 15.46
C ARG A 178 -23.80 15.04 15.24
N LEU A 179 -23.85 16.17 15.95
CA LEU A 179 -22.83 17.20 15.84
C LEU A 179 -21.47 16.68 16.32
N PHE A 180 -21.43 15.98 17.45
CA PHE A 180 -20.22 15.34 17.95
C PHE A 180 -19.67 14.31 16.96
N CYS A 181 -20.55 13.51 16.32
CA CYS A 181 -20.14 12.55 15.29
C CYS A 181 -19.39 13.22 14.13
N VAL A 182 -19.87 14.37 13.65
CA VAL A 182 -19.18 15.12 12.58
C VAL A 182 -17.78 15.54 13.01
N PHE A 183 -17.64 16.15 14.19
CA PHE A 183 -16.32 16.53 14.72
C PHE A 183 -15.41 15.33 14.93
N TYR A 184 -15.95 14.24 15.46
CA TYR A 184 -15.24 12.99 15.66
C TYR A 184 -14.69 12.43 14.32
N CYS A 185 -15.47 12.47 13.25
CA CYS A 185 -15.01 12.07 11.91
C CYS A 185 -13.87 12.96 11.37
N VAL A 186 -13.94 14.27 11.59
CA VAL A 186 -12.91 15.21 11.08
C VAL A 186 -11.52 14.88 11.63
N PHE A 187 -11.42 14.47 12.89
CA PHE A 187 -10.13 14.05 13.48
C PHE A 187 -9.85 12.56 13.28
N GLY A 188 -10.90 11.73 13.27
CA GLY A 188 -10.77 10.28 13.16
C GLY A 188 -10.36 9.80 11.77
N ILE A 189 -10.84 10.42 10.69
CA ILE A 189 -10.54 10.00 9.31
C ILE A 189 -9.05 10.15 8.98
N PRO A 190 -8.39 11.31 9.22
CA PRO A 190 -6.95 11.45 9.00
C PRO A 190 -6.14 10.43 9.81
N LEU A 191 -6.54 10.20 11.07
CA LEU A 191 -5.86 9.24 11.95
C LEU A 191 -6.00 7.80 11.46
N ALA A 192 -7.20 7.42 10.99
CA ALA A 192 -7.46 6.12 10.39
C ALA A 192 -6.66 5.94 9.10
N PHE A 193 -6.52 6.99 8.28
CA PHE A 193 -5.73 6.97 7.05
C PHE A 193 -4.24 6.72 7.31
N ILE A 194 -3.63 7.46 8.24
CA ILE A 194 -2.22 7.25 8.62
C ILE A 194 -2.00 5.83 9.12
N THR A 195 -2.93 5.34 9.95
CA THR A 195 -2.86 3.97 10.49
C THR A 195 -2.98 2.93 9.36
N LEU A 196 -3.89 3.14 8.40
CA LEU A 196 -4.05 2.28 7.22
C LEU A 196 -2.78 2.20 6.38
N THR A 197 -2.08 3.31 6.15
CA THR A 197 -0.81 3.32 5.41
C THR A 197 0.24 2.44 6.10
N GLN A 198 0.34 2.51 7.43
CA GLN A 198 1.27 1.68 8.21
C GLN A 198 0.89 0.19 8.12
N PHE A 199 -0.39 -0.13 8.21
CA PHE A 199 -0.87 -1.51 7.99
C PHE A 199 -0.58 -2.01 6.58
N GLY A 200 -0.72 -1.15 5.56
CA GLY A 200 -0.39 -1.47 4.18
C GLY A 200 1.07 -1.87 4.00
N GLN A 201 2.00 -1.11 4.58
CA GLN A 201 3.44 -1.43 4.54
C GLN A 201 3.75 -2.77 5.19
N LEU A 202 3.16 -3.06 6.36
CA LEU A 202 3.34 -4.35 7.05
C LEU A 202 2.82 -5.51 6.19
N ILE A 203 1.66 -5.35 5.54
CA ILE A 203 1.09 -6.38 4.66
C ILE A 203 2.01 -6.62 3.47
N THR A 204 2.55 -5.57 2.84
CA THR A 204 3.46 -5.69 1.69
C THR A 204 4.75 -6.43 2.06
N GLU A 205 5.38 -6.10 3.19
CA GLU A 205 6.57 -6.82 3.68
C GLU A 205 6.27 -8.30 3.94
N ILE A 206 5.17 -8.59 4.65
CA ILE A 206 4.75 -9.97 4.92
C ILE A 206 4.45 -10.69 3.61
N TYR A 207 3.79 -10.03 2.66
CA TYR A 207 3.45 -10.58 1.36
C TYR A 207 4.70 -10.95 0.56
N TRP A 208 5.69 -10.06 0.45
CA TRP A 208 6.97 -10.33 -0.22
C TRP A 208 7.72 -11.50 0.42
N ILE A 209 7.81 -11.51 1.75
CA ILE A 209 8.46 -12.59 2.50
C ILE A 209 7.73 -13.92 2.29
N CYS A 210 6.39 -13.92 2.29
CA CYS A 210 5.57 -15.09 2.03
C CYS A 210 5.76 -15.60 0.59
N LEU A 211 5.77 -14.70 -0.41
CA LEU A 211 6.00 -15.06 -1.81
C LEU A 211 7.37 -15.69 -2.04
N ILE A 212 8.43 -15.09 -1.49
CA ILE A 212 9.80 -15.63 -1.59
C ILE A 212 9.86 -17.00 -0.91
N SER A 213 9.27 -17.12 0.28
CA SER A 213 9.21 -18.40 1.01
C SER A 213 8.49 -19.47 0.20
N PHE A 214 7.38 -19.13 -0.46
CA PHE A 214 6.61 -20.03 -1.30
C PHE A 214 7.36 -20.43 -2.58
N LYS A 215 7.97 -19.48 -3.29
CA LYS A 215 8.78 -19.74 -4.49
C LYS A 215 9.96 -20.67 -4.18
N ASN A 216 10.65 -20.42 -3.07
CA ASN A 216 11.76 -21.27 -2.62
C ASN A 216 11.27 -22.64 -2.16
N TRP A 217 10.09 -22.73 -1.56
CA TRP A 217 9.48 -24.02 -1.23
C TRP A 217 9.17 -24.83 -2.50
N LYS A 218 8.59 -24.20 -3.53
CA LYS A 218 8.29 -24.87 -4.81
C LYS A 218 9.57 -25.37 -5.50
N LYS A 219 10.60 -24.52 -5.59
CA LYS A 219 11.90 -24.90 -6.18
C LYS A 219 12.55 -26.09 -5.48
N ARG A 220 12.48 -26.14 -4.15
CA ARG A 220 12.97 -27.28 -3.37
C ARG A 220 12.23 -28.57 -3.68
N LYS A 221 10.92 -28.49 -3.93
CA LYS A 221 10.13 -29.66 -4.29
C LYS A 221 10.58 -30.23 -5.64
N GLU A 222 10.82 -29.35 -6.62
CA GLU A 222 11.31 -29.72 -7.94
C GLU A 222 12.74 -30.32 -7.88
N GLU A 223 13.67 -29.70 -7.14
CA GLU A 223 15.04 -30.22 -6.95
C GLU A 223 15.05 -31.59 -6.25
N ASN A 224 14.23 -31.79 -5.21
CA ASN A 224 14.14 -33.07 -4.50
C ASN A 224 13.52 -34.18 -5.39
N GLU A 225 12.53 -33.84 -6.23
CA GLU A 225 11.92 -34.79 -7.17
C GLU A 225 12.90 -35.20 -8.29
N GLU A 226 13.83 -34.33 -8.69
CA GLU A 226 14.90 -34.66 -9.65
C GLU A 226 15.97 -35.56 -9.03
N GLU A 227 16.43 -35.23 -7.81
CA GLU A 227 17.45 -36.01 -7.09
C GLU A 227 16.92 -37.42 -6.74
N GLU A 228 15.63 -37.56 -6.42
CA GLU A 228 14.99 -38.87 -6.20
C GLU A 228 14.97 -39.72 -7.49
N LYS A 229 14.73 -39.11 -8.66
CA LYS A 229 14.78 -39.83 -9.95
C LYS A 229 16.18 -40.31 -10.28
N GLU A 230 17.20 -39.47 -10.12
CA GLU A 230 18.60 -39.88 -10.37
C GLU A 230 19.02 -41.05 -9.48
N ASN A 231 18.67 -41.01 -8.18
CA ASN A 231 18.97 -42.10 -7.24
C ASN A 231 18.30 -43.44 -7.62
N ILE A 232 17.07 -43.41 -8.14
CA ILE A 232 16.37 -44.62 -8.62
C ILE A 232 17.04 -45.17 -9.89
N PHE A 233 17.44 -44.31 -10.82
CA PHE A 233 18.14 -44.75 -12.04
C PHE A 233 19.51 -45.39 -11.74
N GLU A 234 20.29 -44.82 -10.82
CA GLU A 234 21.56 -45.40 -10.36
C GLU A 234 21.36 -46.79 -9.73
N GLN A 235 20.29 -47.01 -8.95
CA GLN A 235 20.01 -48.33 -8.35
C GLN A 235 19.62 -49.41 -9.37
N VAL A 236 19.00 -49.06 -10.49
CA VAL A 236 18.55 -50.03 -11.52
C VAL A 236 19.68 -50.41 -12.49
N LEU A 237 20.74 -49.60 -12.59
CA LEU A 237 21.88 -49.83 -13.47
C LEU A 237 22.98 -50.76 -12.89
N ILE A 238 22.86 -51.17 -11.63
CA ILE A 238 23.76 -52.10 -10.92
C ILE A 238 23.12 -53.49 -10.86
#